data_AF-A0A917HE34-F1
#
_entry.id   AF-A0A917HE34-F1
#
_cell.length_a   1.000
_cell.length_b   1.000
_cell.length_c   1.000
_cell.angle_alpha   90.00
_cell.angle_beta   90.00
_cell.angle_gamma   90.00
#
_symmetry.space_group_name_H-M   'P 1'
#
loop_
_entity.id
_entity.type
_entity.pdbx_description
1 polymer ?
#
loop_
_entity_poly.entity_id
_entity_poly.type
_entity_poly.pdbx_seq_one_letter_code
_entity_poly.pdbx_strand_id
1 'polypeptide(L)'
;MSDRQKKQYYEQVGVRWSVRDFGGERDLDQALACYKLALLTGQSVGEKERVIAGILHHIAWLYRYQGKAQDEQRFLRFALQSYIKVYEEEGEQLNNARLMYIIGELNKRVGESSEAVRWFSRIVNDKRIMDAAMIRASREQWQQLREEMADAEQMSVDGLTDNKEHRSKSQPV
;
A
#
# COMPACT_ATOMS: atom_id res chain seq x y z
N MET A 1 35.67 -3.19 -8.91
CA MET A 1 34.91 -3.27 -10.18
C MET A 1 35.84 -3.76 -11.28
N SER A 2 35.59 -4.93 -11.86
CA SER A 2 36.38 -5.43 -13.01
C SER A 2 36.01 -4.69 -14.29
N ASP A 3 36.88 -4.72 -15.31
CA ASP A 3 36.64 -4.03 -16.58
C ASP A 3 35.38 -4.55 -17.31
N ARG A 4 35.06 -5.83 -17.13
CA ARG A 4 33.81 -6.42 -17.60
C ARG A 4 32.58 -5.81 -16.93
N GLN A 5 32.62 -5.59 -15.60
CA GLN A 5 31.51 -4.97 -14.85
C GLN A 5 31.33 -3.50 -15.26
N LYS A 6 32.44 -2.77 -15.48
CA LYS A 6 32.39 -1.39 -15.97
C LYS A 6 31.74 -1.31 -17.36
N LYS A 7 32.14 -2.18 -18.30
CA LYS A 7 31.57 -2.23 -19.65
C LYS A 7 30.06 -2.51 -19.63
N GLN A 8 29.64 -3.50 -18.85
CA GLN A 8 28.21 -3.82 -18.70
C GLN A 8 27.40 -2.65 -18.09
N TYR A 9 27.92 -1.99 -17.06
CA TYR A 9 27.29 -0.80 -16.50
C TYR A 9 27.13 0.30 -17.55
N TYR A 10 28.19 0.61 -18.31
CA TYR A 10 28.12 1.65 -19.33
C TYR A 10 27.10 1.32 -20.42
N GLU A 11 27.10 0.09 -20.93
CA GLU A 11 26.18 -0.34 -22.00
C GLU A 11 24.71 -0.35 -21.56
N GLN A 12 24.43 -0.72 -20.32
CA GLN A 12 23.05 -0.88 -19.82
C GLN A 12 22.48 0.38 -19.15
N VAL A 13 23.32 1.09 -18.42
CA VAL A 13 22.91 2.19 -17.53
C VAL A 13 23.60 3.50 -17.92
N GLY A 14 24.91 3.48 -18.15
CA GLY A 14 25.71 4.67 -18.40
C GLY A 14 25.27 5.48 -19.62
N VAL A 15 24.91 4.83 -20.74
CA VAL A 15 24.43 5.53 -21.96
C VAL A 15 23.13 6.31 -21.72
N ARG A 16 22.30 5.87 -20.77
CA ARG A 16 21.00 6.47 -20.46
C ARG A 16 21.04 7.35 -19.21
N TRP A 17 22.19 7.42 -18.54
CA TRP A 17 22.34 8.18 -17.30
C TRP A 17 22.49 9.67 -17.61
N SER A 18 21.49 10.47 -17.28
CA SER A 18 21.63 11.93 -17.24
C SER A 18 22.07 12.34 -15.85
N VAL A 19 23.09 13.20 -15.75
CA VAL A 19 23.43 13.85 -14.48
C VAL A 19 22.20 14.65 -14.03
N ARG A 20 21.80 14.46 -12.77
CA ARG A 20 20.71 15.19 -12.14
C ARG A 20 21.23 15.75 -10.83
N ASP A 21 21.02 17.04 -10.62
CA ASP A 21 21.29 17.68 -9.33
C ASP A 21 20.03 17.58 -8.46
N PHE A 22 20.22 17.11 -7.23
CA PHE A 22 19.17 16.93 -6.23
C PHE A 22 19.50 17.69 -4.93
N GLY A 23 20.48 18.60 -4.95
CA GLY A 23 20.97 19.33 -3.78
C GLY A 23 20.12 20.51 -3.33
N GLY A 24 19.19 20.98 -4.16
CA GLY A 24 18.25 22.08 -3.84
C GLY A 24 16.84 21.62 -3.47
N GLU A 25 15.89 22.57 -3.46
CA GLU A 25 14.46 22.24 -3.40
C GLU A 25 14.08 21.35 -4.58
N ARG A 26 13.26 20.33 -4.30
CA ARG A 26 12.88 19.33 -5.30
C ARG A 26 11.42 19.51 -5.67
N ASP A 27 11.16 19.58 -6.96
CA ASP A 27 9.79 19.39 -7.47
C ASP A 27 9.34 17.92 -7.32
N LEU A 28 8.07 17.65 -7.63
CA LEU A 28 7.50 16.31 -7.50
C LEU A 28 8.22 15.26 -8.38
N ASP A 29 8.68 15.63 -9.58
CA ASP A 29 9.32 14.70 -10.51
C ASP A 29 10.75 14.38 -10.07
N GLN A 30 11.49 15.38 -9.57
CA GLN A 30 12.79 15.23 -8.96
C GLN A 30 12.70 14.38 -7.69
N ALA A 31 11.72 14.65 -6.82
CA ALA A 31 11.49 13.84 -5.63
C ALA A 31 11.20 12.38 -5.99
N LEU A 32 10.32 12.15 -6.97
CA LEU A 32 9.99 10.81 -7.46
C LEU A 32 11.22 10.09 -8.03
N ALA A 33 12.06 10.80 -8.79
CA ALA A 33 13.31 10.27 -9.29
C ALA A 33 14.28 9.88 -8.16
N CYS A 34 14.42 10.72 -7.12
CA CYS A 34 15.23 10.41 -5.95
C CYS A 34 14.74 9.15 -5.23
N TYR A 35 13.44 9.03 -4.97
CA TYR A 35 12.90 7.86 -4.28
C TYR A 35 13.01 6.58 -5.10
N LYS A 36 12.84 6.65 -6.43
CA LYS A 36 13.09 5.49 -7.31
C LYS A 36 14.55 5.07 -7.31
N LEU A 37 15.47 6.03 -7.29
CA LEU A 37 16.89 5.73 -7.16
C LEU A 37 17.19 5.09 -5.80
N ALA A 38 16.64 5.64 -4.71
CA ALA A 38 16.79 5.09 -3.36
C ALA A 38 16.24 3.65 -3.27
N LEU A 39 15.11 3.37 -3.91
CA LEU A 39 14.54 2.03 -3.99
C LEU A 39 15.49 1.06 -4.70
N LEU A 40 15.97 1.45 -5.89
CA LEU A 40 16.89 0.63 -6.68
C LEU A 40 18.18 0.35 -5.91
N THR A 41 18.78 1.38 -5.32
CA THR A 41 20.02 1.23 -4.56
C THR A 41 19.82 0.41 -3.29
N GLY A 42 18.73 0.64 -2.57
CA GLY A 42 18.40 -0.08 -1.34
C GLY A 42 18.19 -1.57 -1.60
N GLN A 43 17.44 -1.91 -2.65
CA GLN A 43 17.27 -3.31 -3.08
C GLN A 43 18.59 -3.94 -3.53
N SER A 44 19.45 -3.19 -4.22
CA SER A 44 20.73 -3.70 -4.73
C SER A 44 21.72 -4.04 -3.63
N VAL A 45 21.71 -3.30 -2.51
CA VAL A 45 22.61 -3.56 -1.37
C VAL A 45 21.97 -4.44 -0.29
N GLY A 46 20.71 -4.87 -0.48
CA GLY A 46 20.00 -5.71 0.48
C GLY A 46 19.61 -4.97 1.76
N GLU A 47 19.15 -3.72 1.64
CA GLU A 47 18.60 -2.97 2.78
C GLU A 47 17.44 -3.68 3.46
N LYS A 48 17.20 -3.35 4.73
CA LYS A 48 16.09 -3.92 5.51
C LYS A 48 14.75 -3.63 4.85
N GLU A 49 13.84 -4.60 4.88
CA GLU A 49 12.51 -4.47 4.26
C GLU A 49 11.71 -3.29 4.85
N ARG A 50 11.97 -2.92 6.12
CA ARG A 50 11.40 -1.73 6.77
C ARG A 50 11.73 -0.42 6.04
N VAL A 51 12.96 -0.30 5.53
CA VAL A 51 13.41 0.87 4.74
C VAL A 51 12.74 0.84 3.37
N ILE A 52 12.72 -0.33 2.73
CA ILE A 52 12.09 -0.54 1.42
C ILE A 52 10.59 -0.19 1.46
N ALA A 53 9.87 -0.67 2.47
CA ALA A 53 8.45 -0.37 2.68
C ALA A 53 8.18 1.13 2.79
N GLY A 54 9.02 1.84 3.57
CA GLY A 54 8.94 3.29 3.69
C GLY A 54 9.14 4.00 2.35
N ILE A 55 10.17 3.64 1.59
CA ILE A 55 10.46 4.23 0.27
C ILE A 55 9.28 4.00 -0.69
N LEU A 56 8.77 2.77 -0.78
CA LEU A 56 7.64 2.42 -1.64
C LEU A 56 6.37 3.24 -1.29
N HIS A 57 6.11 3.43 -0.01
CA HIS A 57 4.97 4.23 0.46
C HIS A 57 5.10 5.71 0.04
N HIS A 58 6.29 6.30 0.17
CA HIS A 58 6.52 7.68 -0.28
C HIS A 58 6.36 7.83 -1.81
N ILE A 59 6.80 6.84 -2.59
CA ILE A 59 6.58 6.82 -4.04
C ILE A 59 5.07 6.82 -4.35
N ALA A 60 4.27 6.02 -3.64
CA ALA A 60 2.83 6.01 -3.81
C ALA A 60 2.20 7.39 -3.55
N TRP A 61 2.63 8.10 -2.50
CA TRP A 61 2.15 9.46 -2.21
C TRP A 61 2.52 10.47 -3.31
N LEU A 62 3.74 10.37 -3.85
CA LEU A 62 4.15 11.23 -4.97
C LEU A 62 3.28 10.98 -6.20
N TYR A 63 2.93 9.73 -6.50
CA TYR A 63 1.99 9.44 -7.58
C TYR A 63 0.57 9.96 -7.31
N ARG A 64 0.12 9.93 -6.04
CA ARG A 64 -1.15 10.57 -5.64
C ARG A 64 -1.14 12.05 -5.94
N TYR A 65 -0.09 12.77 -5.54
CA TYR A 65 0.03 14.21 -5.81
C TYR A 65 0.08 14.53 -7.30
N GLN A 66 0.56 13.59 -8.13
CA GLN A 66 0.54 13.70 -9.59
C GLN A 66 -0.78 13.25 -10.25
N GLY A 67 -1.77 12.79 -9.48
CA GLY A 67 -3.03 12.25 -10.01
C GLY A 67 -2.89 10.91 -10.76
N LYS A 68 -1.76 10.21 -10.61
CA LYS A 68 -1.48 8.95 -11.31
C LYS A 68 -2.00 7.76 -10.50
N ALA A 69 -3.32 7.59 -10.49
CA ALA A 69 -4.01 6.60 -9.65
C ALA A 69 -3.55 5.14 -9.87
N GLN A 70 -3.25 4.74 -11.11
CA GLN A 70 -2.79 3.38 -11.41
C GLN A 70 -1.40 3.10 -10.81
N ASP A 71 -0.49 4.07 -10.92
CA ASP A 71 0.85 3.97 -10.35
C ASP A 71 0.81 4.03 -8.81
N GLU A 72 -0.02 4.91 -8.24
CA GLU A 72 -0.26 4.93 -6.80
C GLU A 72 -0.69 3.55 -6.31
N GLN A 73 -1.74 2.96 -6.92
CA GLN A 73 -2.25 1.65 -6.54
C GLN A 73 -1.18 0.56 -6.61
N ARG A 74 -0.37 0.56 -7.67
CA ARG A 74 0.73 -0.38 -7.82
C ARG A 74 1.76 -0.25 -6.70
N PHE A 75 2.17 0.97 -6.37
CA PHE A 75 3.18 1.20 -5.32
C PHE A 75 2.63 1.00 -3.90
N LEU A 76 1.34 1.26 -3.66
CA LEU A 76 0.68 0.90 -2.40
C LEU A 76 0.71 -0.62 -2.18
N ARG A 77 0.44 -1.42 -3.22
CA ARG A 77 0.51 -2.89 -3.12
C ARG A 77 1.93 -3.38 -2.83
N PHE A 78 2.94 -2.78 -3.46
CA PHE A 78 4.34 -3.10 -3.13
C PHE A 78 4.71 -2.72 -1.70
N ALA A 79 4.32 -1.52 -1.25
CA ALA A 79 4.55 -1.09 0.13
C ALA A 79 3.87 -2.03 1.14
N LEU A 80 2.62 -2.41 0.87
CA LEU A 80 1.85 -3.37 1.67
C LEU A 80 2.59 -4.71 1.80
N GLN A 81 3.05 -5.27 0.68
CA GLN A 81 3.83 -6.52 0.68
C GLN A 81 5.09 -6.42 1.53
N SER A 82 5.84 -5.32 1.41
CA SER A 82 7.04 -5.10 2.23
C SER A 82 6.71 -4.93 3.72
N TYR A 83 5.63 -4.21 4.08
CA TYR A 83 5.22 -4.10 5.48
C TYR A 83 4.75 -5.43 6.08
N ILE A 84 4.10 -6.29 5.29
CA ILE A 84 3.73 -7.65 5.74
C ILE A 84 4.98 -8.47 6.05
N LYS A 85 5.99 -8.47 5.17
CA LYS A 85 7.26 -9.14 5.43
C LYS A 85 7.96 -8.63 6.68
N VAL A 86 7.97 -7.31 6.90
CA VAL A 86 8.52 -6.72 8.14
C VAL A 86 7.80 -7.28 9.37
N TYR A 87 6.48 -7.40 9.30
CA TYR A 87 5.68 -7.96 10.39
C TYR A 87 6.00 -9.44 10.63
N GLU A 88 6.17 -10.23 9.56
CA GLU A 88 6.53 -11.65 9.62
C GLU A 88 7.95 -11.87 10.17
N GLU A 89 8.91 -11.03 9.79
CA GLU A 89 10.31 -11.09 10.23
C GLU A 89 10.50 -10.65 11.69
N GLU A 90 9.84 -9.57 12.11
CA GLU A 90 9.95 -9.07 13.50
C GLU A 90 9.21 -9.97 14.50
N GLY A 91 8.33 -10.86 14.00
CA GLY A 91 7.55 -11.79 14.78
C GLY A 91 6.40 -11.11 15.54
N GLU A 92 5.30 -11.85 15.72
CA GLU A 92 4.11 -11.35 16.44
C GLU A 92 4.38 -10.89 17.88
N GLN A 93 5.53 -11.26 18.45
CA GLN A 93 5.91 -10.94 19.83
C GLN A 93 6.19 -9.44 20.05
N LEU A 94 6.54 -8.69 19.00
CA LEU A 94 6.85 -7.27 19.14
C LEU A 94 5.61 -6.36 19.26
N ASN A 95 4.39 -6.91 19.19
CA ASN A 95 3.10 -6.19 19.35
C ASN A 95 3.11 -4.81 18.67
N ASN A 96 3.59 -4.75 17.43
CA ASN A 96 3.78 -3.48 16.73
C ASN A 96 2.44 -2.98 16.17
N ALA A 97 1.57 -2.50 17.07
CA ALA A 97 0.22 -2.05 16.75
C ALA A 97 0.22 -0.98 15.65
N ARG A 98 1.26 -0.14 15.58
CA ARG A 98 1.43 0.86 14.52
C ARG A 98 1.67 0.22 13.16
N LEU A 99 2.54 -0.78 13.08
CA LEU A 99 2.79 -1.52 11.83
C LEU A 99 1.51 -2.24 11.38
N MET A 100 0.81 -2.91 12.30
CA MET A 100 -0.46 -3.57 12.01
C MET A 100 -1.51 -2.56 11.51
N TYR A 101 -1.57 -1.37 12.11
CA TYR A 101 -2.48 -0.31 11.70
C TYR A 101 -2.18 0.18 10.28
N ILE A 102 -0.89 0.39 9.96
CA ILE A 102 -0.46 0.77 8.60
C ILE A 102 -0.86 -0.31 7.59
N ILE A 103 -0.67 -1.60 7.92
CA ILE A 103 -1.08 -2.70 7.05
C ILE A 103 -2.59 -2.69 6.82
N GLY A 104 -3.39 -2.46 7.87
CA GLY A 104 -4.85 -2.33 7.76
C GLY A 104 -5.27 -1.18 6.85
N GLU A 105 -4.70 0.01 7.06
CA GLU A 105 -4.97 1.20 6.23
C GLU A 105 -4.58 1.00 4.77
N LEU A 106 -3.45 0.34 4.50
CA LEU A 106 -3.02 0.05 3.13
C LEU A 106 -3.94 -0.96 2.44
N ASN A 107 -4.38 -2.02 3.15
CA ASN A 107 -5.38 -2.95 2.62
C ASN A 107 -6.66 -2.22 2.22
N LYS A 108 -7.17 -1.32 3.08
CA LYS A 108 -8.33 -0.48 2.78
C LYS A 108 -8.10 0.36 1.51
N ARG A 109 -6.95 1.03 1.41
CA ARG A 109 -6.62 1.89 0.25
C ARG A 109 -6.46 1.14 -1.07
N VAL A 110 -6.06 -0.13 -1.04
CA VAL A 110 -5.94 -0.97 -2.24
C VAL A 110 -7.20 -1.79 -2.53
N GLY A 111 -8.28 -1.56 -1.78
CA GLY A 111 -9.60 -2.17 -2.01
C GLY A 111 -9.81 -3.53 -1.33
N GLU A 112 -8.88 -3.96 -0.47
CA GLU A 112 -8.90 -5.25 0.21
C GLU A 112 -9.58 -5.12 1.59
N SER A 113 -10.82 -4.65 1.61
CA SER A 113 -11.55 -4.31 2.85
C SER A 113 -11.62 -5.46 3.85
N SER A 114 -11.81 -6.70 3.37
CA SER A 114 -11.84 -7.91 4.19
C SER A 114 -10.52 -8.21 4.91
N GLU A 115 -9.38 -7.88 4.31
CA GLU A 115 -8.06 -7.99 4.96
C GLU A 115 -7.87 -6.83 5.95
N ALA A 116 -8.27 -5.62 5.58
CA ALA A 116 -8.20 -4.45 6.48
C ALA A 116 -8.95 -4.70 7.80
N VAL A 117 -10.19 -5.22 7.71
CA VAL A 117 -11.01 -5.62 8.88
C VAL A 117 -10.28 -6.64 9.76
N ARG A 118 -9.60 -7.62 9.17
CA ARG A 118 -8.83 -8.63 9.93
C ARG A 118 -7.68 -8.00 10.68
N TRP A 119 -6.92 -7.10 10.06
CA TRP A 119 -5.80 -6.41 10.72
C TRP A 119 -6.26 -5.51 11.87
N PHE A 120 -7.29 -4.70 11.68
CA PHE A 120 -7.83 -3.86 12.75
C PHE A 120 -8.42 -4.68 13.89
N SER A 121 -9.14 -5.77 13.58
CA SER A 121 -9.69 -6.69 14.58
C SER A 121 -8.59 -7.34 15.42
N ARG A 122 -7.45 -7.72 14.81
CA ARG A 122 -6.29 -8.24 15.56
C ARG A 122 -5.79 -7.22 16.58
N ILE A 123 -5.70 -5.94 16.21
CA ILE A 123 -5.24 -4.88 17.14
C ILE A 123 -6.21 -4.71 18.31
N VAL A 124 -7.52 -4.69 18.03
CA VAL A 124 -8.55 -4.47 19.06
C VAL A 124 -8.68 -5.64 20.03
N ASN A 125 -8.45 -6.87 19.56
CA ASN A 125 -8.68 -8.08 20.34
C ASN A 125 -7.43 -8.65 21.02
N ASP A 126 -6.22 -8.24 20.59
CA ASP A 126 -4.98 -8.70 21.21
C ASP A 126 -4.71 -7.95 22.52
N LYS A 127 -4.90 -8.67 23.64
CA LYS A 127 -4.69 -8.14 25.00
C LYS A 127 -3.25 -7.74 25.30
N ARG A 128 -2.28 -8.16 24.48
CA ARG A 128 -0.87 -7.80 24.64
C ARG A 128 -0.57 -6.39 24.10
N ILE A 129 -1.45 -5.86 23.24
CA ILE A 129 -1.36 -4.48 22.75
C ILE A 129 -1.93 -3.54 23.81
N MET A 130 -1.09 -2.64 24.32
CA MET A 130 -1.48 -1.64 25.33
C MET A 130 -1.50 -0.20 24.78
N ASP A 131 -1.20 -0.01 23.49
CA ASP A 131 -1.28 1.31 22.84
C ASP A 131 -2.75 1.72 22.66
N ALA A 132 -3.27 2.44 23.66
CA ALA A 132 -4.67 2.86 23.69
C ALA A 132 -5.06 3.75 22.50
N ALA A 133 -4.13 4.52 21.93
CA ALA A 133 -4.41 5.33 20.75
C ALA A 133 -4.62 4.45 19.52
N MET A 134 -3.76 3.45 19.32
CA MET A 134 -3.90 2.49 18.22
C MET A 134 -5.14 1.60 18.37
N ILE A 135 -5.50 1.19 19.58
CA ILE A 135 -6.73 0.42 19.83
C ILE A 135 -7.97 1.25 19.45
N ARG A 136 -8.03 2.52 19.86
CA ARG A 136 -9.15 3.40 19.51
C ARG A 136 -9.23 3.64 18.00
N ALA A 137 -8.13 4.04 17.38
CA ALA A 137 -8.07 4.28 15.93
C ALA A 137 -8.46 3.02 15.14
N SER A 138 -7.96 1.84 15.55
CA SER A 138 -8.31 0.58 14.89
C SER A 138 -9.77 0.21 15.08
N ARG A 139 -10.36 0.49 16.24
CA ARG A 139 -11.78 0.25 16.49
C ARG A 139 -12.67 1.13 15.62
N GLU A 140 -12.33 2.41 15.48
CA GLU A 140 -13.03 3.34 14.58
C GLU A 140 -12.97 2.86 13.13
N GLN A 141 -11.77 2.53 12.62
CA GLN A 141 -11.61 2.01 11.26
C GLN A 141 -12.34 0.68 11.05
N TRP A 142 -12.33 -0.20 12.07
CA TRP A 142 -13.02 -1.49 12.01
C TRP A 142 -14.54 -1.34 11.92
N GLN A 143 -15.13 -0.44 12.71
CA GLN A 143 -16.57 -0.15 12.68
C GLN A 143 -16.97 0.46 11.34
N GLN A 144 -16.25 1.49 10.90
CA GLN A 144 -16.49 2.15 9.62
C GLN A 144 -16.47 1.16 8.45
N LEU A 145 -15.43 0.31 8.37
CA LEU A 145 -15.33 -0.67 7.28
C LEU A 145 -16.47 -1.70 7.30
N ARG A 146 -16.96 -2.09 8.47
CA ARG A 146 -18.09 -3.03 8.55
C ARG A 146 -19.39 -2.41 8.09
N GLU A 147 -19.63 -1.15 8.43
CA GLU A 147 -20.79 -0.40 7.95
C GLU A 147 -20.72 -0.24 6.43
N GLU A 148 -19.57 0.22 5.89
CA GLU A 148 -19.35 0.35 4.45
C GLU A 148 -19.56 -0.98 3.69
N MET A 149 -19.11 -2.10 4.27
CA MET A 149 -19.31 -3.44 3.68
C MET A 149 -20.78 -3.89 3.73
N ALA A 150 -21.48 -3.65 4.85
CA ALA A 150 -22.90 -3.99 4.99
C ALA A 150 -23.77 -3.18 4.03
N ASP A 151 -23.48 -1.88 3.89
CA ASP A 151 -24.16 -0.99 2.96
C ASP A 151 -23.92 -1.43 1.50
N ALA A 152 -22.67 -1.77 1.16
CA ALA A 152 -22.32 -2.29 -0.16
C ALA A 152 -23.04 -3.62 -0.47
N GLU A 153 -23.17 -4.51 0.51
CA GLU A 153 -23.93 -5.76 0.37
C GLU A 153 -25.42 -5.48 0.16
N GLN A 154 -26.05 -4.60 0.96
CA GLN A 154 -27.46 -4.22 0.80
C GLN A 154 -27.74 -3.60 -0.57
N MET A 155 -26.92 -2.64 -1.01
CA MET A 155 -27.05 -2.03 -2.34
C MET A 155 -26.93 -3.06 -3.47
N SER A 156 -26.07 -4.07 -3.31
CA SER A 156 -25.93 -5.14 -4.30
C SER A 156 -27.19 -6.02 -4.39
N VAL A 157 -27.82 -6.31 -3.25
CA VAL A 157 -29.04 -7.12 -3.16
C VAL A 157 -30.23 -6.37 -3.75
N ASP A 158 -30.37 -5.08 -3.44
CA ASP A 158 -31.47 -4.24 -3.94
C ASP A 158 -31.39 -4.04 -5.47
N GLY A 159 -30.18 -3.85 -6.01
CA GLY A 159 -29.97 -3.80 -7.46
C GLY A 159 -30.29 -5.13 -8.17
N LEU A 160 -30.12 -6.26 -7.49
CA LEU A 160 -30.50 -7.60 -7.97
C LEU A 160 -32.02 -7.82 -7.94
N THR A 161 -32.74 -7.26 -6.96
CA THR A 161 -34.21 -7.35 -6.88
C THR A 161 -34.90 -6.48 -7.93
N ASP A 162 -34.43 -5.24 -8.13
CA ASP A 162 -35.00 -4.32 -9.13
C ASP A 162 -34.84 -4.83 -10.57
N ASN A 163 -33.71 -5.47 -10.87
CA ASN A 163 -33.43 -6.03 -12.20
C ASN A 163 -34.28 -7.29 -12.49
N LYS A 164 -34.65 -8.06 -11.45
CA LYS A 164 -35.57 -9.21 -11.58
C LYS A 164 -37.01 -8.77 -11.84
N GLU A 165 -37.48 -7.71 -11.18
CA GLU A 165 -38.82 -7.16 -11.41
C GLU A 165 -38.98 -6.53 -12.81
N HIS A 166 -37.93 -5.89 -13.34
CA HIS A 166 -37.96 -5.36 -14.71
C HIS A 166 -37.92 -6.47 -15.77
N ARG A 167 -37.19 -7.57 -15.53
CA ARG A 167 -37.18 -8.73 -16.45
C ARG A 167 -38.49 -9.51 -16.47
N SER A 168 -39.20 -9.63 -15.34
CA SER A 168 -40.48 -10.37 -15.30
C SER A 168 -41.63 -9.64 -16.02
N LYS A 169 -41.56 -8.31 -16.13
CA LYS A 169 -42.56 -7.49 -16.85
C LYS A 169 -42.33 -7.40 -18.36
N SER A 170 -41.25 -7.97 -18.88
CA SER A 170 -40.79 -7.76 -20.27
C SER A 170 -40.94 -8.98 -21.19
N GLN A 171 -41.55 -10.09 -20.74
CA GLN A 171 -41.89 -11.22 -21.61
C GLN A 171 -43.35 -11.10 -22.08
N PRO A 172 -43.61 -10.83 -23.37
CA PRO A 172 -44.95 -10.95 -23.92
C PRO A 172 -45.29 -12.44 -24.15
N VAL A 173 -46.54 -12.78 -23.86
CA VAL A 173 -47.19 -14.07 -24.16
C VAL A 173 -47.39 -14.23 -25.67
#